data_AF-A0A955Q8S9-F1
#
_entry.id   AF-A0A955Q8S9-F1
#
_cell.length_a   1.000
_cell.length_b   1.000
_cell.length_c   1.000
_cell.angle_alpha   90.00
_cell.angle_beta   90.00
_cell.angle_gamma   90.00
#
_symmetry.space_group_name_H-M   'P 1'
#
loop_
_entity.id
_entity.type
_entity.pdbx_description
1 polymer ?
#
loop_
_entity_poly.entity_id
_entity_poly.type
_entity_poly.pdbx_seq_one_letter_code
_entity_poly.pdbx_strand_id
1 'polypeptide(L)'
;ADNCRKLLTEMAGISADQRGARFVTVMALSDPQGNVEVVEGVLSGNITETFYGSQGFGYDPIFSVAEVGKTLAEMSLTEKNQISHRARALQQAKELLKCRLLSASSSGRSAAR
;
A
#
# COMPACT_ATOMS: atom_id res chain seq x y z
N ALA A 1 -0.87 -2.09 19.87
CA ALA A 1 -1.02 -0.75 20.47
C ALA A 1 0.33 -0.14 20.87
N ASP A 2 1.29 -0.92 21.37
CA ASP A 2 2.57 -0.39 21.90
C ASP A 2 3.39 0.40 20.88
N ASN A 3 3.49 -0.07 19.64
CA ASN A 3 4.19 0.66 18.58
C ASN A 3 3.55 2.02 18.26
N CYS A 4 2.22 2.10 18.27
CA CYS A 4 1.52 3.38 18.08
C CYS A 4 1.79 4.33 19.24
N ARG A 5 1.70 3.83 20.48
CA ARG A 5 1.99 4.64 21.68
C ARG A 5 3.42 5.17 21.63
N LYS A 6 4.39 4.31 21.31
CA LYS A 6 5.78 4.71 21.12
C LYS A 6 5.90 5.81 20.07
N LEU A 7 5.34 5.60 18.88
CA LEU A 7 5.42 6.58 17.79
C LEU A 7 4.81 7.93 18.18
N LEU A 8 3.64 7.94 18.82
CA LEU A 8 3.00 9.16 19.28
C LEU A 8 3.86 9.91 20.31
N THR A 9 4.49 9.19 21.24
CA THR A 9 5.43 9.77 22.21
C THR A 9 6.65 10.38 21.52
N GLU A 10 7.27 9.68 20.58
CA GLU A 10 8.45 10.19 19.84
C GLU A 10 8.11 11.41 18.98
N MET A 11 6.86 11.51 18.53
CA MET A 11 6.37 12.65 17.75
C MET A 11 5.72 13.74 18.61
N ALA A 12 5.85 13.69 19.95
CA ALA A 12 5.29 14.72 20.82
C ALA A 12 5.93 16.09 20.51
N GLY A 13 5.10 17.13 20.36
CA GLY A 13 5.56 18.49 20.04
C GLY A 13 5.83 18.78 18.56
N ILE A 14 5.75 17.78 17.67
CA ILE A 14 5.83 18.00 16.22
C ILE A 14 4.49 18.54 15.72
N SER A 15 4.50 19.71 15.07
CA SER A 15 3.31 20.38 14.53
C SER A 15 2.61 19.53 13.47
N ALA A 16 1.28 19.64 13.35
CA ALA A 16 0.46 18.78 12.51
C ALA A 16 0.91 18.71 11.03
N ASP A 17 1.41 19.82 10.48
CA ASP A 17 1.93 19.95 9.12
C ASP A 17 3.24 19.19 8.89
N GLN A 18 3.99 18.89 9.96
CA GLN A 18 5.26 18.16 9.92
C GLN A 18 5.10 16.66 10.22
N ARG A 19 3.87 16.17 10.37
CA ARG A 19 3.57 14.75 10.72
C ARG A 19 3.33 13.87 9.49
N GLY A 20 3.79 14.28 8.32
CA GLY A 20 3.60 13.53 7.07
C GLY A 20 4.21 12.13 7.15
N ALA A 21 3.47 11.13 6.69
CA ALA A 21 3.91 9.73 6.67
C ALA A 21 3.38 8.99 5.44
N ARG A 22 3.97 7.84 5.15
CA ARG A 22 3.53 6.96 4.06
C ARG A 22 3.47 5.52 4.52
N PHE A 23 2.40 4.84 4.12
CA PHE A 23 2.43 3.39 4.01
C PHE A 23 2.93 3.01 2.61
N VAL A 24 3.84 2.05 2.55
CA VAL A 24 4.45 1.57 1.31
C VAL A 24 4.32 0.05 1.22
N THR A 25 3.90 -0.47 0.07
CA THR A 25 3.98 -1.90 -0.27
C THR A 25 4.79 -2.06 -1.53
N VAL A 26 5.85 -2.85 -1.45
CA VAL A 26 6.67 -3.26 -2.58
C VAL A 26 6.35 -4.71 -2.89
N MET A 27 6.06 -5.03 -4.16
CA MET A 27 5.82 -6.39 -4.63
C MET A 27 6.83 -6.74 -5.71
N ALA A 28 7.51 -7.87 -5.55
CA ALA A 28 8.42 -8.41 -6.55
C ALA A 28 7.75 -9.59 -7.28
N LEU A 29 7.79 -9.57 -8.60
CA LEU A 29 7.27 -10.60 -9.48
C LEU A 29 8.45 -11.25 -10.22
N SER A 30 8.69 -12.52 -9.95
CA SER A 30 9.75 -13.31 -10.60
C SER A 30 9.15 -14.34 -11.56
N ASP A 31 9.74 -14.53 -12.73
CA ASP A 31 9.43 -15.64 -13.63
C ASP A 31 10.45 -16.79 -13.54
N PRO A 32 10.16 -17.97 -14.14
CA PRO A 32 11.09 -19.11 -14.12
C PRO A 32 12.43 -18.86 -14.82
N GLN A 33 12.52 -17.84 -15.68
CA GLN A 33 13.76 -17.42 -16.34
C GLN A 33 14.64 -16.56 -15.41
N GLY A 34 14.12 -16.19 -14.24
CA GLY A 34 14.82 -15.38 -13.25
C GLY A 34 14.67 -13.88 -13.45
N ASN A 35 13.81 -13.42 -14.37
CA ASN A 35 13.54 -11.99 -14.50
C ASN A 35 12.67 -11.54 -13.32
N VAL A 36 13.07 -10.45 -12.68
CA VAL A 36 12.34 -9.85 -11.56
C VAL A 36 11.89 -8.45 -11.92
N GLU A 37 10.62 -8.17 -11.72
CA GLU A 37 10.07 -6.83 -11.76
C GLU A 37 9.49 -6.44 -10.42
N VAL A 38 9.58 -5.16 -10.09
CA VAL A 38 9.17 -4.64 -8.80
C VAL A 38 8.18 -3.51 -9.00
N VAL A 39 7.06 -3.57 -8.29
CA VAL A 39 6.06 -2.50 -8.25
C VAL A 39 5.92 -1.96 -6.84
N GLU A 40 5.56 -0.69 -6.72
CA GLU A 40 5.41 0.01 -5.46
C GLU A 40 4.05 0.69 -5.36
N GLY A 41 3.28 0.34 -4.33
CA GLY A 41 2.07 1.05 -3.93
C GLY A 41 2.33 1.93 -2.72
N VAL A 42 2.04 3.22 -2.86
CA VAL A 42 2.21 4.22 -1.80
C VAL A 42 0.85 4.78 -1.42
N LEU A 43 0.60 4.88 -0.11
CA LEU A 43 -0.48 5.68 0.45
C LEU A 43 0.13 6.76 1.36
N SER A 44 -0.02 8.02 0.95
CA SER A 44 0.40 9.18 1.73
C SER A 44 -0.67 9.58 2.75
N GLY A 45 -0.24 10.07 3.90
CA GLY A 45 -1.10 10.52 4.97
C GLY A 45 -0.33 11.25 6.05
N ASN A 46 -0.92 11.39 7.22
CA ASN A 46 -0.30 12.02 8.38
C ASN A 46 -0.46 11.13 9.61
N ILE A 47 0.50 11.22 10.53
CA ILE A 47 0.35 10.63 11.85
C ILE A 47 -0.50 11.57 12.71
N THR A 48 -1.58 11.06 13.30
CA THR A 48 -2.43 11.82 14.21
C THR A 48 -1.73 12.07 15.55
N GLU A 49 -2.32 12.90 16.41
CA GLU A 49 -1.83 13.12 17.79
C GLU A 49 -2.37 12.07 18.78
N THR A 50 -3.46 11.40 18.42
CA THR A 50 -4.11 10.37 19.24
C THR A 50 -4.73 9.29 18.37
N PHE A 51 -5.25 8.24 18.99
CA PHE A 51 -5.91 7.11 18.34
C PHE A 51 -7.31 7.48 17.87
N TYR A 52 -7.67 7.07 16.65
CA TYR A 52 -9.03 7.09 16.12
C TYR A 52 -9.37 5.73 15.51
N GLY A 53 -10.63 5.31 15.66
CA GLY A 53 -11.09 4.01 15.18
C GLY A 53 -10.51 2.81 15.93
N SER A 54 -11.02 1.63 15.58
CA SER A 54 -10.65 0.36 16.23
C SER A 54 -10.51 -0.80 15.25
N GLN A 55 -10.78 -0.57 13.97
CA GLN A 55 -10.63 -1.58 12.92
C GLN A 55 -9.18 -1.66 12.43
N GLY A 56 -8.87 -2.70 11.65
CA GLY A 56 -7.56 -2.85 11.04
C GLY A 56 -6.48 -3.30 12.04
N PHE A 57 -5.23 -2.90 11.78
CA PHE A 57 -4.06 -3.37 12.51
C PHE A 57 -2.86 -2.42 12.40
N GLY A 58 -1.82 -2.68 13.19
CA GLY A 58 -0.56 -1.92 13.13
C GLY A 58 -0.79 -0.44 13.45
N TYR A 59 -0.36 0.44 12.55
CA TYR A 59 -0.46 1.89 12.70
C TYR A 59 -1.77 2.50 12.18
N ASP A 60 -2.71 1.67 11.70
CA ASP A 60 -3.98 2.13 11.15
C ASP A 60 -4.72 3.16 12.04
N PRO A 61 -4.78 3.00 13.39
CA PRO A 61 -5.52 3.94 14.25
C PRO A 61 -4.90 5.33 14.41
N ILE A 62 -3.66 5.50 13.93
CA ILE A 62 -2.96 6.78 14.03
C ILE A 62 -2.51 7.31 12.67
N PHE A 63 -2.95 6.68 11.58
CA PHE A 63 -2.58 7.09 10.23
C PHE A 63 -3.82 7.65 9.52
N SER A 64 -3.88 8.97 9.38
CA SER A 64 -4.96 9.67 8.70
C SER A 64 -4.68 9.85 7.21
N VAL A 65 -5.73 9.71 6.40
CA VAL A 65 -5.68 9.93 4.96
C VAL A 65 -6.50 11.17 4.64
N ALA A 66 -5.83 12.23 4.17
CA ALA A 66 -6.45 13.54 3.93
C ALA A 66 -7.63 13.47 2.95
N GLU A 67 -7.51 12.64 1.90
CA GLU A 67 -8.55 12.46 0.86
C GLU A 67 -9.91 12.01 1.42
N VAL A 68 -9.93 11.35 2.58
CA VAL A 68 -11.15 10.78 3.18
C VAL A 68 -11.40 11.27 4.61
N GLY A 69 -10.53 12.12 5.16
CA GLY A 69 -10.69 12.73 6.48
C GLY A 69 -10.78 11.74 7.64
N LYS A 70 -10.29 10.51 7.46
CA LYS A 70 -10.38 9.40 8.41
C LYS A 70 -9.03 8.74 8.59
N THR A 71 -8.81 8.14 9.76
CA THR A 71 -7.77 7.13 9.96
C THR A 71 -8.13 5.82 9.29
N LEU A 72 -7.13 4.99 8.98
CA LEU A 72 -7.38 3.68 8.39
C LEU A 72 -8.20 2.75 9.30
N ALA A 73 -8.15 2.94 10.62
CA ALA A 73 -8.93 2.16 11.58
C ALA A 73 -10.40 2.59 11.72
N GLU A 74 -10.76 3.74 11.14
CA GLU A 74 -12.15 4.19 11.02
C GLU A 74 -12.82 3.69 9.74
N MET A 75 -12.02 3.15 8.80
CA MET A 75 -12.50 2.62 7.54
C MET A 75 -12.94 1.17 7.68
N SER A 76 -14.01 0.82 6.98
CA SER A 76 -14.35 -0.57 6.69
C SER A 76 -13.27 -1.22 5.83
N LEU A 77 -13.21 -2.55 5.86
CA LEU A 77 -12.30 -3.31 4.99
C LEU A 77 -12.52 -2.98 3.50
N THR A 78 -13.78 -2.79 3.08
CA THR A 78 -14.13 -2.46 1.70
C THR A 78 -13.58 -1.10 1.29
N GLU A 79 -13.74 -0.05 2.11
CA GLU A 79 -13.17 1.27 1.84
C GLU A 79 -11.64 1.20 1.79
N LYS A 80 -11.02 0.53 2.76
CA LYS A 80 -9.56 0.37 2.83
C LYS A 80 -9.00 -0.33 1.59
N ASN A 81 -9.69 -1.33 1.07
CA ASN A 81 -9.28 -2.09 -0.12
C ASN A 81 -9.35 -1.26 -1.42
N GLN A 82 -10.02 -0.12 -1.44
CA GLN A 82 -10.01 0.77 -2.62
C GLN A 82 -8.78 1.67 -2.66
N ILE A 83 -8.27 2.12 -1.51
CA ILE A 83 -7.26 3.18 -1.46
C ILE A 83 -5.90 2.75 -0.88
N SER A 84 -5.82 1.59 -0.22
CA SER A 84 -4.61 1.20 0.50
C SER A 84 -3.38 1.04 -0.40
N HIS A 85 -2.20 1.31 0.17
CA HIS A 85 -0.89 1.02 -0.42
C HIS A 85 -0.79 -0.41 -0.99
N ARG A 86 -1.36 -1.41 -0.30
CA ARG A 86 -1.42 -2.80 -0.80
C ARG A 86 -2.30 -2.94 -2.03
N ALA A 87 -3.49 -2.35 -2.04
CA ALA A 87 -4.37 -2.38 -3.20
C ALA A 87 -3.73 -1.69 -4.42
N ARG A 88 -3.06 -0.55 -4.20
CA ARG A 88 -2.31 0.16 -5.24
C ARG A 88 -1.17 -0.69 -5.81
N ALA A 89 -0.38 -1.35 -4.96
CA ALA A 89 0.69 -2.24 -5.38
C ALA A 89 0.14 -3.46 -6.16
N LEU A 90 -0.93 -4.07 -5.65
CA LEU A 90 -1.55 -5.24 -6.27
C LEU A 90 -2.14 -4.92 -7.64
N GLN A 91 -2.76 -3.75 -7.79
CA GLN A 91 -3.30 -3.31 -9.07
C GLN A 91 -2.18 -3.10 -10.11
N GLN A 92 -1.04 -2.53 -9.71
CA GLN A 92 0.14 -2.44 -10.59
C GLN A 92 0.70 -3.82 -10.94
N ALA A 93 0.85 -4.70 -9.96
CA ALA A 93 1.31 -6.07 -10.16
C ALA A 93 0.39 -6.85 -11.13
N LYS A 94 -0.92 -6.67 -11.00
CA LYS A 94 -1.93 -7.27 -11.88
C LYS A 94 -1.79 -6.80 -13.33
N GLU A 95 -1.64 -5.50 -13.56
CA GLU A 95 -1.45 -4.98 -14.93
C GLU A 95 -0.13 -5.47 -15.53
N LEU A 96 0.94 -5.51 -14.73
CA LEU A 96 2.22 -6.06 -15.19
C LEU A 96 2.11 -7.55 -15.58
N LEU A 97 1.46 -8.36 -14.75
CA LEU A 97 1.21 -9.77 -15.04
C LEU A 97 0.39 -9.96 -16.32
N LYS A 98 -0.65 -9.15 -16.54
CA LYS A 98 -1.42 -9.19 -17.79
C LYS A 98 -0.56 -8.89 -19.01
N CYS A 99 0.24 -7.82 -18.96
CA CYS A 99 1.16 -7.46 -20.05
C CYS A 99 2.10 -8.62 -20.40
N ARG A 100 2.68 -9.27 -19.38
CA ARG A 100 3.55 -10.45 -19.56
C ARG A 100 2.81 -11.62 -20.21
N LEU A 101 1.65 -12.01 -19.67
CA LEU A 101 0.87 -13.14 -20.21
C LEU A 101 0.44 -12.92 -21.66
N LEU A 102 0.06 -11.69 -22.02
CA LEU A 102 -0.30 -11.34 -23.41
C LEU A 102 0.93 -11.38 -24.34
N SER A 103 2.10 -10.93 -23.88
CA SER A 103 3.34 -10.95 -24.67
C SER A 103 3.94 -12.35 -24.87
N ALA A 104 3.73 -13.26 -23.92
CA ALA A 104 4.13 -14.67 -24.05
C ALA A 104 3.24 -15.44 -25.05
N SER A 105 2.01 -14.98 -25.25
CA SER A 105 1.03 -15.61 -26.15
C SER A 105 1.28 -15.31 -27.64
N SER A 106 1.98 -14.21 -27.95
CA SER A 106 2.32 -13.81 -29.33
C SER A 106 3.63 -14.38 -29.83
N SER A 107 4.52 -14.83 -28.94
CA SER A 107 5.82 -15.43 -29.26
C SER A 107 5.77 -16.95 -29.50
N GLY A 108 4.62 -17.60 -29.25
CA GLY A 108 4.41 -19.05 -29.39
C GLY A 108 3.78 -19.54 -30.71
N ARG A 109 3.57 -18.68 -31.71
CA ARG A 109 3.03 -19.10 -33.04
C ARG A 109 4.05 -18.90 -34.16
N SER A 110 5.19 -19.58 -34.07
CA SER A 110 6.02 -19.85 -35.24
C SER A 110 6.76 -21.17 -35.03
N ALA A 111 6.80 -21.98 -36.08
CA ALA A 111 7.42 -23.31 -36.20
C ALA A 111 6.57 -24.52 -35.77
N ALA A 112 5.49 -24.78 -36.51
CA ALA A 112 5.17 -26.15 -36.93
C ALA A 112 4.99 -26.13 -38.46
N ARG A 113 6.10 -26.34 -39.17
CA ARG A 113 6.15 -26.87 -40.54
C ARG A 113 6.78 -28.25 -40.44
#